data_AF-A0A847QUA9-F1
#
_entry.id   AF-A0A847QUA9-F1
#
_cell.length_a   1.000
_cell.length_b   1.000
_cell.length_c   1.000
_cell.angle_alpha   90.00
_cell.angle_beta   90.00
_cell.angle_gamma   90.00
#
_symmetry.space_group_name_H-M   'P 1'
#
loop_
_entity.id
_entity.type
_entity.pdbx_description
1 polymer ?
#
loop_
_entity_poly.entity_id
_entity_poly.type
_entity_poly.pdbx_seq_one_letter_code
_entity_poly.pdbx_strand_id
1 'polypeptide(L)'
;MLACSNVILNNKEVRISIFNGGITNMDKKEILKMILDNLEIEDDLGFDAELDKLEQWDSMAVIAFIAFADDKFNKSISVSNIKSCRTIGDLVDLLL
;
A
#
# COMPACT_ATOMS: atom_id res chain seq x y z
N MET A 1 -13.50 15.52 27.07
CA MET A 1 -13.92 14.31 27.81
C MET A 1 -13.98 13.18 26.79
N LEU A 2 -12.94 12.35 26.69
CA LEU A 2 -12.89 11.23 25.75
C LEU A 2 -13.79 10.11 26.30
N ALA A 3 -14.82 9.72 25.56
CA ALA A 3 -15.64 8.56 25.89
C ALA A 3 -15.08 7.35 25.16
N CYS A 4 -14.43 6.44 25.89
CA CYS A 4 -14.07 5.11 25.39
C CYS A 4 -15.27 4.18 25.61
N SER A 5 -15.98 3.82 24.55
CA SER A 5 -16.96 2.73 24.60
C SER A 5 -16.35 1.50 23.95
N ASN A 6 -16.27 0.40 24.70
CA ASN A 6 -15.84 -0.91 24.20
C ASN A 6 -17.02 -1.63 23.55
N VAL A 7 -16.79 -2.27 22.39
CA VAL A 7 -17.74 -3.22 21.77
C VAL A 7 -17.04 -4.57 21.65
N ILE A 8 -17.67 -5.62 22.19
CA ILE A 8 -17.15 -6.99 22.15
C ILE A 8 -17.87 -7.75 21.03
N LEU A 9 -17.12 -8.32 20.10
CA LEU A 9 -17.63 -9.28 19.11
C LEU A 9 -16.75 -10.54 19.13
N ASN A 10 -17.38 -11.72 19.30
CA ASN A 10 -16.75 -13.04 19.19
C ASN A 10 -15.47 -13.27 20.02
N ASN A 11 -15.51 -12.89 21.30
CA ASN A 11 -14.52 -13.31 22.32
C ASN A 11 -13.05 -12.90 22.05
N LYS A 12 -12.83 -11.90 21.19
CA LYS A 12 -11.57 -11.15 21.11
C LYS A 12 -11.89 -9.67 21.32
N GLU A 13 -11.14 -8.99 22.19
CA GLU A 13 -11.24 -7.54 22.31
C GLU A 13 -10.86 -6.90 20.97
N VAL A 14 -11.81 -6.23 20.32
CA VAL A 14 -11.54 -5.42 19.13
C VAL A 14 -11.53 -3.97 19.60
N ARG A 15 -10.34 -3.36 19.67
CA ARG A 15 -10.20 -1.92 19.91
C ARG A 15 -10.54 -1.20 18.61
N ILE A 16 -11.72 -0.61 18.51
CA ILE A 16 -12.02 0.37 17.46
C ILE A 16 -11.62 1.74 17.99
N SER A 17 -10.49 2.25 17.52
CA SER A 17 -10.08 3.63 17.76
C SER A 17 -10.85 4.55 16.80
N ILE A 18 -11.66 5.46 17.34
CA ILE A 18 -12.27 6.54 16.55
C ILE A 18 -11.13 7.49 16.13
N PHE A 19 -10.77 7.47 14.85
CA PHE A 19 -9.60 8.20 14.33
C PHE A 19 -10.01 9.60 13.84
N ASN A 20 -9.77 10.63 14.65
CA ASN A 20 -9.53 12.00 14.15
C ASN A 20 -8.08 11.99 13.63
N GLY A 21 -7.90 11.65 12.36
CA GLY A 21 -6.71 10.92 11.94
C GLY A 21 -5.47 11.71 11.58
N GLY A 22 -4.58 11.92 12.56
CA GLY A 22 -3.16 12.16 12.35
C GLY A 22 -2.31 11.00 12.90
N ILE A 23 -1.42 10.49 12.03
CA ILE A 23 -0.23 9.65 12.27
C ILE A 23 -0.38 8.10 12.37
N THR A 24 -0.16 7.50 11.19
CA THR A 24 0.77 6.39 10.83
C THR A 24 0.77 5.06 11.60
N ASN A 25 -0.05 4.13 11.15
CA ASN A 25 0.38 2.75 10.93
C ASN A 25 -0.38 2.24 9.71
N MET A 26 0.19 2.42 8.53
CA MET A 26 -0.45 1.96 7.29
C MET A 26 -0.25 0.45 7.18
N ASP A 27 -1.33 -0.31 7.20
CA ASP A 27 -1.24 -1.76 7.01
C ASP A 27 -0.76 -2.07 5.60
N LYS A 28 0.16 -3.03 5.43
CA LYS A 28 0.69 -3.45 4.12
C LYS A 28 -0.41 -3.73 3.09
N LYS A 29 -1.56 -4.23 3.55
CA LYS A 29 -2.73 -4.52 2.72
C LYS A 29 -3.40 -3.27 2.14
N GLU A 30 -3.39 -2.15 2.87
CA GLU A 30 -3.95 -0.90 2.37
C GLU A 30 -3.01 -0.27 1.34
N ILE A 31 -1.69 -0.33 1.56
CA ILE A 31 -0.70 0.10 0.57
C ILE A 31 -0.84 -0.73 -0.72
N LEU A 32 -0.98 -2.06 -0.58
CA LEU A 32 -1.21 -2.95 -1.70
C LEU A 32 -2.41 -2.51 -2.54
N LYS A 33 -3.57 -2.28 -1.91
CA LYS A 33 -4.76 -1.77 -2.63
C LYS A 33 -4.49 -0.46 -3.34
N MET A 34 -3.86 0.50 -2.67
CA MET A 34 -3.55 1.79 -3.30
C MET A 34 -2.63 1.65 -4.52
N ILE A 35 -1.67 0.71 -4.48
CA ILE A 35 -0.82 0.40 -5.64
C ILE A 35 -1.65 -0.21 -6.76
N LEU A 36 -2.50 -1.21 -6.47
CA LEU A 36 -3.35 -1.85 -7.47
C LEU A 36 -4.29 -0.83 -8.12
N ASP A 37 -4.92 0.02 -7.33
CA ASP A 37 -5.79 1.10 -7.81
C ASP A 37 -5.00 2.10 -8.69
N ASN A 38 -3.79 2.50 -8.28
CA ASN A 38 -2.94 3.41 -9.03
C ASN A 38 -2.43 2.82 -10.36
N LEU A 39 -2.29 1.49 -10.42
CA LEU A 39 -1.88 0.76 -11.62
C LEU A 39 -3.07 0.27 -12.45
N GLU A 40 -4.31 0.60 -12.05
CA GLU A 40 -5.55 0.17 -12.70
C GLU A 40 -5.63 -1.37 -12.85
N ILE A 41 -5.16 -2.09 -11.82
CA ILE A 41 -5.25 -3.54 -11.75
C ILE A 41 -6.54 -3.92 -11.04
N GLU A 42 -7.47 -4.53 -11.77
CA GLU A 42 -8.76 -4.98 -11.24
C GLU A 42 -8.68 -6.35 -10.53
N ASP A 43 -7.58 -7.08 -10.71
CA ASP A 43 -7.35 -8.39 -10.10
C ASP A 43 -6.92 -8.28 -8.63
N ASP A 44 -7.43 -9.19 -7.78
CA ASP A 44 -7.00 -9.30 -6.38
C ASP A 44 -5.64 -10.03 -6.31
N LEU A 45 -4.56 -9.26 -6.46
CA LEU A 45 -3.19 -9.76 -6.46
C LEU A 45 -2.60 -9.81 -5.04
N GLY A 46 -1.83 -10.86 -4.78
CA GLY A 46 -1.03 -11.00 -3.58
C GLY A 46 0.31 -10.26 -3.66
N PHE A 47 1.02 -10.18 -2.53
CA PHE A 47 2.37 -9.59 -2.46
C PHE A 47 3.40 -10.38 -3.29
N ASP A 48 3.14 -11.64 -3.58
CA ASP A 48 3.97 -12.54 -4.39
C ASP A 48 3.72 -12.39 -5.89
N ALA A 49 2.77 -11.55 -6.32
CA ALA A 49 2.53 -11.28 -7.74
C ALA A 49 3.78 -10.67 -8.40
N GLU A 50 4.26 -11.34 -9.45
CA GLU A 50 5.45 -10.94 -10.21
C GLU A 50 5.12 -9.78 -11.14
N LEU A 51 5.86 -8.68 -11.03
CA LEU A 51 5.66 -7.48 -11.83
C LEU A 51 5.84 -7.75 -13.33
N ASP A 52 6.81 -8.59 -13.71
CA ASP A 52 7.08 -8.94 -15.11
C ASP A 52 5.95 -9.74 -15.78
N LYS A 53 5.00 -10.27 -15.00
CA LYS A 53 3.81 -10.98 -15.51
C LYS A 53 2.58 -10.08 -15.63
N LEU A 54 2.64 -8.85 -15.12
CA LEU A 54 1.52 -7.90 -15.17
C LEU A 54 1.60 -7.10 -16.45
N GLU A 55 0.56 -7.15 -17.26
CA GLU A 55 0.47 -6.34 -18.50
C GLU A 55 0.50 -4.83 -18.19
N GLN A 56 -0.03 -4.45 -17.03
CA GLN A 56 -0.08 -3.09 -16.51
C GLN A 56 1.29 -2.59 -16.04
N TRP A 57 2.28 -3.46 -15.83
CA TRP A 57 3.61 -3.05 -15.38
C TRP A 57 4.53 -2.75 -16.57
N ASP A 58 4.49 -1.50 -17.03
CA ASP A 58 5.33 -0.99 -18.11
C ASP A 58 6.17 0.24 -17.68
N SER A 59 6.82 0.91 -18.64
CA SER A 59 7.60 2.11 -18.35
C SER A 59 6.77 3.29 -17.85
N MET A 60 5.49 3.38 -18.23
CA MET A 60 4.58 4.43 -17.73
C MET A 60 4.13 4.13 -16.31
N ALA A 61 3.81 2.87 -16.01
CA ALA A 61 3.48 2.41 -14.65
C ALA A 61 4.62 2.69 -13.65
N VAL A 62 5.88 2.49 -14.07
CA VAL A 62 7.05 2.86 -13.25
C VAL A 62 7.05 4.34 -12.89
N ILE A 63 6.79 5.23 -13.86
CA ILE A 63 6.76 6.68 -13.62
C ILE A 63 5.56 7.06 -12.74
N ALA A 64 4.39 6.49 -13.02
CA ALA A 64 3.18 6.70 -12.23
C ALA A 64 3.40 6.27 -10.76
N PHE A 65 4.05 5.13 -10.54
CA PHE A 65 4.39 4.66 -9.20
C PHE A 65 5.38 5.59 -8.48
N ILE A 66 6.43 6.08 -9.16
CA ILE A 66 7.36 7.05 -8.56
C ILE A 66 6.61 8.32 -8.12
N ALA A 67 5.76 8.86 -9.00
CA ALA A 67 4.98 10.06 -8.70
C ALA A 67 4.00 9.81 -7.54
N PHE A 68 3.36 8.64 -7.52
CA PHE A 68 2.49 8.22 -6.42
C PHE A 68 3.24 8.10 -5.08
N ALA A 69 4.44 7.52 -5.09
CA ALA A 69 5.28 7.39 -3.90
C ALA A 69 5.71 8.75 -3.34
N ASP A 70 6.04 9.69 -4.22
CA ASP A 70 6.39 11.07 -3.85
C ASP A 70 5.16 11.83 -3.31
N ASP A 71 4.01 11.76 -3.99
CA ASP A 71 2.80 12.48 -3.57
C ASP A 71 2.16 11.94 -2.28
N LYS A 72 2.05 10.61 -2.14
CA LYS A 72 1.33 9.98 -1.01
C LYS A 72 2.21 9.66 0.19
N PHE A 73 3.48 9.33 -0.04
CA PHE A 73 4.39 8.89 1.01
C PHE A 73 5.57 9.84 1.20
N ASN A 74 5.67 10.92 0.40
CA ASN A 74 6.79 11.86 0.43
C ASN A 74 8.15 11.12 0.30
N LYS A 75 8.17 10.05 -0.51
CA LYS A 75 9.32 9.19 -0.76
C LYS A 75 9.84 9.37 -2.18
N SER A 76 11.10 9.80 -2.28
CA SER A 76 11.82 9.84 -3.54
C SER A 76 12.45 8.48 -3.84
N ILE A 77 11.83 7.71 -4.74
CA ILE A 77 12.32 6.39 -5.15
C ILE A 77 13.17 6.52 -6.42
N SER A 78 14.38 5.97 -6.39
CA SER A 78 15.25 5.92 -7.57
C SER A 78 14.82 4.83 -8.56
N VAL A 79 15.04 5.07 -9.86
CA VAL A 79 14.78 4.08 -10.91
C VAL A 79 15.57 2.78 -10.70
N SER A 80 16.77 2.86 -10.11
CA SER A 80 17.56 1.69 -9.74
C SER A 80 16.87 0.80 -8.70
N ASN A 81 16.20 1.40 -7.70
CA ASN A 81 15.47 0.63 -6.69
C ASN A 81 14.25 -0.07 -7.31
N ILE A 82 13.56 0.58 -8.23
CA ILE A 82 12.42 -0.03 -8.92
C ILE A 82 12.87 -1.18 -9.82
N LYS A 83 14.00 -1.03 -10.51
CA LYS A 83 14.57 -2.11 -11.33
C LYS A 83 15.01 -3.34 -10.52
N SER A 84 15.25 -3.20 -9.22
CA SER A 84 15.50 -4.35 -8.33
C SER A 84 14.24 -5.03 -7.84
N CYS A 85 13.07 -4.39 -7.92
CA CYS A 85 11.79 -5.01 -7.57
C CYS A 85 11.44 -6.12 -8.56
N ARG A 86 10.84 -7.19 -8.05
CA ARG A 86 10.34 -8.33 -8.83
C ARG A 86 8.88 -8.59 -8.55
N THR A 87 8.39 -8.22 -7.38
CA THR A 87 7.03 -8.48 -6.92
C THR A 87 6.34 -7.22 -6.45
N ILE A 88 5.00 -7.26 -6.35
CA ILE A 88 4.23 -6.16 -5.74
C ILE A 88 4.63 -5.96 -4.27
N GLY A 89 5.00 -7.03 -3.56
CA GLY A 89 5.56 -6.95 -2.22
C GLY A 89 6.78 -6.04 -2.12
N ASP A 90 7.68 -6.11 -3.11
CA ASP A 90 8.85 -5.24 -3.17
C ASP A 90 8.46 -3.75 -3.33
N LEU A 91 7.40 -3.47 -4.10
CA LEU A 91 6.87 -2.10 -4.24
C LEU A 91 6.27 -1.59 -2.92
N VAL A 92 5.51 -2.45 -2.23
CA VAL A 92 4.95 -2.13 -0.90
C VAL A 92 6.08 -1.85 0.09
N ASP A 93 7.14 -2.66 0.09
CA ASP A 93 8.27 -2.50 0.99
C ASP A 93 9.10 -1.22 0.72
N LEU A 94 9.08 -0.68 -0.50
CA LEU A 94 9.65 0.64 -0.78
C LEU A 94 8.87 1.78 -0.11
N LEU A 95 7.56 1.60 0.11
CA LEU A 95 6.66 2.62 0.66
C LEU A 95 6.58 2.60 2.20
N LEU A 96 6.97 1.49 2.83
CA LEU A 96 7.14 1.36 4.29
C LEU A 96 8.42 2.03 4.77
#